data_AF-A0A7V9UZH2-F1
#
_entry.id   AF-A0A7V9UZH2-F1
#
_cell.length_a   1.000
_cell.length_b   1.000
_cell.length_c   1.000
_cell.angle_alpha   90.00
_cell.angle_beta   90.00
_cell.angle_gamma   90.00
#
_symmetry.space_group_name_H-M   'P 1'
#
loop_
_entity.id
_entity.type
_entity.pdbx_description
1 polymer ?
#
loop_
_entity_poly.entity_id
_entity_poly.type
_entity_poly.pdbx_seq_one_letter_code
_entity_poly.pdbx_strand_id
1 'polypeptide(L)'
;MRRLICAIAIFVVTMFASNAWAGSVPYYSSKWWTPGMGGSSAFSSSWWQSGFAKAGGFDTTVTFIDNTGYNWHATVRGWATWQHTHWLSSDVKKAHCRSNVSFNGGISSTCVASN
;
A
#
# COMPACT_ATOMS: atom_id res chain seq x y z
N MET A 1 -10.91 40.07 -21.69
CA MET A 1 -9.73 39.54 -20.97
C MET A 1 -10.07 38.82 -19.66
N ARG A 2 -10.95 39.34 -18.78
CA ARG A 2 -11.34 38.66 -17.51
C ARG A 2 -11.87 37.21 -17.65
N ARG A 3 -12.67 36.92 -18.68
CA ARG A 3 -13.27 35.59 -18.90
C ARG A 3 -12.24 34.50 -19.27
N LEU A 4 -11.15 34.89 -19.93
CA LEU A 4 -10.06 33.99 -20.33
C LEU A 4 -9.18 33.63 -19.13
N ILE A 5 -8.96 34.58 -18.21
CA ILE A 5 -8.22 34.36 -16.97
C ILE A 5 -8.97 33.37 -16.06
N CYS A 6 -10.29 33.49 -15.95
CA CYS A 6 -11.10 32.53 -15.18
C CYS A 6 -11.05 31.11 -15.78
N ALA A 7 -11.04 30.97 -17.11
CA ALA A 7 -10.96 29.66 -17.76
C ALA A 7 -9.61 28.98 -17.51
N ILE A 8 -8.51 29.73 -17.56
CA ILE A 8 -7.17 29.21 -17.26
C ILE A 8 -7.05 28.83 -15.79
N ALA A 9 -7.60 29.64 -14.87
CA ALA A 9 -7.57 29.34 -13.45
C ALA A 9 -8.35 28.05 -13.11
N ILE A 10 -9.52 27.84 -13.72
CA ILE A 10 -10.30 26.60 -13.53
C ILE A 10 -9.55 25.40 -14.10
N PHE A 11 -8.95 25.53 -15.29
CA PHE A 11 -8.17 24.45 -15.90
C PHE A 11 -6.98 24.03 -15.03
N VAL A 12 -6.22 24.99 -14.51
CA VAL A 12 -5.09 24.72 -13.61
C VAL A 12 -5.57 24.06 -12.31
N VAL A 13 -6.64 24.55 -11.68
CA VAL A 13 -7.19 23.94 -10.46
C VAL A 13 -7.71 22.51 -10.71
N THR A 14 -8.32 22.22 -11.86
CA THR A 14 -8.75 20.85 -12.19
C THR A 14 -7.58 19.89 -12.43
N MET A 15 -6.46 20.36 -12.98
CA MET A 15 -5.27 19.51 -13.16
C MET A 15 -4.54 19.20 -11.84
N PHE A 16 -4.68 20.05 -10.82
CA PHE A 16 -4.15 19.76 -9.48
C PHE A 16 -5.13 18.94 -8.61
N ALA A 17 -6.44 19.02 -8.88
CA ALA A 17 -7.45 18.24 -8.16
C ALA A 17 -7.48 16.75 -8.55
N SER A 18 -6.92 16.36 -9.70
CA SER A 18 -6.88 14.94 -10.13
C SER A 18 -5.87 14.08 -9.38
N ASN A 19 -4.98 14.67 -8.58
CA ASN A 19 -3.95 13.92 -7.84
C ASN A 19 -4.30 13.67 -6.36
N ALA A 20 -5.49 14.08 -5.90
CA ALA A 20 -5.89 13.92 -4.49
C ALA A 20 -6.66 12.62 -4.19
N TRP A 21 -6.91 11.79 -5.21
CA TRP A 21 -7.35 10.39 -5.06
C TRP A 21 -6.26 9.45 -5.58
N ALA A 22 -5.09 9.53 -4.97
CA ALA A 22 -4.06 8.54 -5.17
C ALA A 22 -4.45 7.28 -4.36
N GLY A 23 -4.87 6.26 -5.11
CA GLY A 23 -5.66 5.12 -4.66
C GLY A 23 -4.93 4.19 -3.70
N SER A 24 -5.38 4.17 -2.45
CA SER A 24 -5.11 3.02 -1.58
C SER A 24 -5.92 1.83 -2.10
N VAL A 25 -5.26 0.87 -2.75
CA VAL A 25 -5.89 -0.33 -3.30
C VAL A 25 -5.67 -1.50 -2.34
N PRO A 26 -6.75 -2.08 -1.77
CA PRO A 26 -6.64 -3.34 -1.06
C PRO A 26 -6.33 -4.44 -2.06
N TYR A 27 -5.16 -5.08 -1.93
CA TYR A 27 -4.75 -6.16 -2.84
C TYR A 27 -4.92 -7.55 -2.21
N TYR A 28 -5.12 -7.61 -0.90
CA TYR A 28 -5.34 -8.86 -0.20
C TYR A 28 -6.11 -8.62 1.08
N SER A 29 -7.16 -9.43 1.32
CA SER A 29 -7.92 -9.39 2.57
C SER A 29 -8.28 -10.80 2.98
N SER A 30 -8.12 -11.11 4.27
CA SER A 30 -8.55 -12.38 4.84
C SER A 30 -9.04 -12.18 6.27
N LYS A 31 -10.08 -12.94 6.62
CA LYS A 31 -10.55 -13.06 8.01
C LYS A 31 -9.67 -14.00 8.83
N TRP A 32 -8.92 -14.89 8.18
CA TRP A 32 -8.12 -15.92 8.83
C TRP A 32 -6.70 -15.88 8.27
N TRP A 33 -5.73 -15.50 9.11
CA TRP A 33 -4.32 -15.48 8.75
C TRP A 33 -3.60 -16.62 9.44
N THR A 34 -2.95 -17.47 8.65
CA THR A 34 -2.08 -18.55 9.13
C THR A 34 -0.61 -18.11 9.09
N PRO A 35 0.28 -18.79 9.84
CA PRO A 35 1.70 -18.47 9.80
C PRO A 35 2.23 -18.72 8.38
N GLY A 36 2.91 -17.73 7.81
CA GLY A 36 3.44 -17.80 6.45
C GLY A 36 2.47 -17.36 5.35
N MET A 37 1.20 -17.12 5.67
CA MET A 37 0.25 -16.54 4.72
C MET A 37 0.67 -15.12 4.36
N GLY A 38 0.58 -14.79 3.07
CA GLY A 38 0.99 -13.50 2.55
C GLY A 38 0.19 -13.10 1.33
N GLY A 39 0.07 -11.79 1.13
CA GLY A 39 -0.56 -11.19 -0.04
C GLY A 39 0.44 -10.30 -0.76
N SER A 40 0.30 -10.17 -2.08
CA SER A 40 1.10 -9.21 -2.85
C SER A 40 0.21 -8.43 -3.81
N SER A 41 0.56 -7.17 -4.04
CA SER A 41 -0.05 -6.38 -5.12
C SER A 41 0.50 -6.81 -6.48
N ALA A 42 -0.14 -6.33 -7.54
CA ALA A 42 0.50 -6.27 -8.85
C ALA A 42 1.73 -5.35 -8.80
N PHE A 43 2.67 -5.59 -9.70
CA PHE A 43 3.84 -4.73 -9.90
C PHE A 43 3.43 -3.38 -10.48
N SER A 44 3.89 -2.29 -9.89
CA SER A 44 3.74 -0.92 -10.41
C SER A 44 4.87 -0.03 -9.91
N SER A 45 5.31 0.92 -10.74
CA SER A 45 6.20 2.00 -10.32
C SER A 45 5.47 3.09 -9.53
N SER A 46 4.14 3.13 -9.60
CA SER A 46 3.32 4.13 -8.90
C SER A 46 3.23 3.90 -7.39
N TRP A 47 3.41 2.66 -6.93
CA TRP A 47 3.34 2.38 -5.49
C TRP A 47 4.42 3.17 -4.76
N TRP A 48 4.14 3.68 -3.57
CA TRP A 48 5.19 4.22 -2.69
C TRP A 48 4.92 3.93 -1.22
N GLN A 49 3.72 3.45 -0.89
CA GLN A 49 3.37 2.96 0.43
C GLN A 49 2.74 1.58 0.38
N SER A 50 3.12 0.73 1.33
CA SER A 50 2.48 -0.55 1.60
C SER A 50 2.03 -0.58 3.04
N GLY A 51 0.86 -1.15 3.30
CA GLY A 51 0.26 -1.19 4.62
C GLY A 51 -0.44 -2.51 4.91
N PHE A 52 -0.59 -2.80 6.19
CA PHE A 52 -1.30 -3.94 6.73
C PHE A 52 -2.18 -3.48 7.90
N ALA A 53 -3.49 -3.42 7.64
CA ALA A 53 -4.52 -3.20 8.64
C ALA A 53 -4.98 -4.51 9.24
N LYS A 54 -5.02 -4.57 10.57
CA LYS A 54 -5.43 -5.72 11.35
C LYS A 54 -6.40 -5.22 12.41
N ALA A 55 -7.53 -5.91 12.58
CA ALA A 55 -8.46 -5.63 13.67
C ALA A 55 -7.94 -6.07 15.06
N GLY A 56 -6.72 -6.62 15.14
CA GLY A 56 -6.03 -6.96 16.39
C GLY A 56 -4.51 -7.12 16.18
N GLY A 57 -3.75 -7.09 17.28
CA GLY A 57 -2.28 -7.11 17.23
C GLY A 57 -1.72 -8.53 17.13
N PHE A 58 -1.11 -8.87 16.01
CA PHE A 58 -0.32 -10.10 15.81
C PHE A 58 0.89 -9.82 14.92
N ASP A 59 1.92 -10.65 14.99
CA ASP A 59 3.19 -10.42 14.28
C ASP A 59 3.02 -10.49 12.75
N THR A 60 3.30 -9.37 12.08
CA THR A 60 3.23 -9.24 10.63
C THR A 60 4.45 -8.52 10.07
N THR A 61 4.71 -8.75 8.79
CA THR A 61 5.74 -8.06 8.01
C THR A 61 5.10 -7.37 6.83
N VAL A 62 5.54 -6.15 6.54
CA VAL A 62 5.18 -5.36 5.36
C VAL A 62 6.47 -4.97 4.65
N THR A 63 6.53 -5.12 3.33
CA THR A 63 7.73 -4.85 2.54
C THR A 63 7.36 -4.48 1.12
N PHE A 64 8.31 -3.90 0.39
CA PHE A 64 8.30 -3.89 -1.05
C PHE A 64 9.22 -4.97 -1.62
N ILE A 65 8.92 -5.41 -2.83
CA ILE A 65 9.78 -6.30 -3.62
C ILE A 65 9.98 -5.67 -4.99
N ASP A 66 11.24 -5.45 -5.39
CA ASP A 66 11.56 -4.93 -6.72
C ASP A 66 11.29 -5.97 -7.83
N ASN A 67 11.04 -5.51 -9.05
CA ASN A 67 10.74 -6.41 -10.19
C ASN A 67 11.99 -6.95 -10.89
N THR A 68 13.13 -6.28 -10.71
CA THR A 68 14.38 -6.59 -11.41
C THR A 68 15.22 -7.63 -10.68
N GLY A 69 15.53 -7.40 -9.40
CA GLY A 69 16.36 -8.29 -8.59
C GLY A 69 15.56 -9.19 -7.65
N TYR A 70 14.24 -8.99 -7.55
CA TYR A 70 13.37 -9.57 -6.53
C TYR A 70 13.86 -9.30 -5.09
N ASN A 71 14.56 -8.19 -4.86
CA ASN A 71 15.05 -7.84 -3.54
C ASN A 71 13.97 -7.21 -2.68
N TRP A 72 14.12 -7.37 -1.37
CA TRP A 72 13.18 -6.86 -0.39
C TRP A 72 13.64 -5.48 0.06
N HIS A 73 12.72 -4.51 0.03
CA HIS A 73 12.99 -3.11 0.35
C HIS A 73 12.01 -2.60 1.40
N ALA A 74 12.52 -1.68 2.24
CA ALA A 74 11.73 -1.00 3.27
C ALA A 74 10.89 -1.98 4.12
N THR A 75 11.50 -3.05 4.60
CA THR A 75 10.80 -4.07 5.38
C THR A 75 10.55 -3.61 6.81
N VAL A 76 9.30 -3.66 7.25
CA VAL A 76 8.88 -3.39 8.63
C VAL A 76 8.20 -4.63 9.18
N ARG A 77 8.56 -5.04 10.40
CA ARG A 77 7.94 -6.17 11.11
C ARG A 77 7.49 -5.75 12.49
N GLY A 78 6.40 -6.34 12.97
CA GLY A 78 5.96 -6.17 14.35
C GLY A 78 4.47 -6.45 14.55
N TRP A 79 3.96 -6.01 15.70
CA TRP A 79 2.66 -6.44 16.22
C TRP A 79 1.57 -5.37 16.17
N ALA A 80 1.91 -4.14 15.77
CA ALA A 80 0.97 -3.02 15.72
C ALA A 80 -0.23 -3.33 14.82
N THR A 81 -1.44 -2.92 15.20
CA THR A 81 -2.69 -3.15 14.45
C THR A 81 -2.67 -2.51 13.05
N TRP A 82 -1.91 -1.43 12.88
CA TRP A 82 -1.58 -0.86 11.59
C TRP A 82 -0.07 -0.82 11.43
N GLN A 83 0.44 -1.47 10.39
CA GLN A 83 1.84 -1.37 10.00
C GLN A 83 1.92 -0.88 8.57
N HIS A 84 2.88 -0.02 8.31
CA HIS A 84 3.11 0.47 6.96
C HIS A 84 4.59 0.78 6.78
N THR A 85 4.95 0.88 5.51
CA THR A 85 6.29 1.25 5.08
C THR A 85 6.22 2.02 3.78
N HIS A 86 7.28 2.75 3.47
CA HIS A 86 7.37 3.59 2.30
C HIS A 86 8.66 3.31 1.53
N TRP A 87 8.55 3.27 0.20
CA TRP A 87 9.71 3.19 -0.67
C TRP A 87 9.49 4.00 -1.95
N LEU A 88 10.07 5.20 -1.94
CA LEU A 88 10.11 6.10 -3.08
C LEU A 88 11.23 5.67 -4.04
N SER A 89 10.85 4.95 -5.09
CA SER A 89 11.72 4.56 -6.20
C SER A 89 10.92 4.59 -7.49
N SER A 90 11.56 4.96 -8.59
CA SER A 90 10.99 4.82 -9.95
C SER A 90 10.89 3.37 -10.41
N ASP A 91 11.54 2.45 -9.69
CA ASP A 91 11.53 1.04 -10.03
C ASP A 91 10.14 0.44 -9.92
N VAL A 92 9.83 -0.44 -10.87
CA VAL A 92 8.63 -1.27 -10.80
C VAL A 92 8.77 -2.20 -9.61
N LYS A 93 7.78 -2.17 -8.72
CA LYS A 93 7.80 -2.90 -7.44
C LYS A 93 6.41 -3.39 -7.07
N LYS A 94 6.35 -4.36 -6.18
CA LYS A 94 5.10 -4.84 -5.59
C LYS A 94 5.12 -4.62 -4.09
N ALA A 95 3.97 -4.23 -3.55
CA ALA A 95 3.72 -4.26 -2.12
C ALA A 95 3.51 -5.71 -1.69
N HIS A 96 4.06 -6.09 -0.54
CA HIS A 96 3.93 -7.43 0.02
C HIS A 96 3.70 -7.36 1.52
N CYS A 97 2.79 -8.20 1.99
CA CYS A 97 2.47 -8.33 3.40
C CYS A 97 2.44 -9.81 3.77
N ARG A 98 2.84 -10.13 5.00
CA ARG A 98 2.91 -11.50 5.50
C ARG A 98 2.55 -11.57 6.98
N SER A 99 1.83 -12.62 7.37
CA SER A 99 1.69 -13.00 8.77
C SER A 99 2.80 -13.96 9.18
N ASN A 100 3.43 -13.69 10.32
CA ASN A 100 4.46 -14.56 10.90
C ASN A 100 3.89 -15.53 11.94
N VAL A 101 2.69 -15.24 12.46
CA VAL A 101 2.01 -16.06 13.46
C VAL A 101 0.60 -16.42 13.00
N SER A 102 0.02 -17.47 13.59
CA SER A 102 -1.39 -17.80 13.37
C SER A 102 -2.25 -16.89 14.22
N PHE A 103 -3.38 -16.44 13.67
CA PHE A 103 -4.44 -15.89 14.50
C PHE A 103 -5.69 -16.77 14.38
N ASN A 104 -5.83 -17.69 15.34
CA ASN A 104 -6.87 -18.73 15.33
C ASN A 104 -8.28 -18.22 15.72
N GLY A 105 -8.42 -16.92 16.02
CA GLY A 105 -9.70 -16.29 16.37
C GLY A 105 -10.35 -15.46 15.25
N GLY A 106 -9.73 -15.43 14.06
CA GLY A 106 -10.30 -14.76 12.90
C GLY A 106 -10.26 -13.23 12.96
N ILE A 107 -9.06 -12.63 12.86
CA ILE A 107 -8.93 -11.17 12.73
C ILE A 107 -9.04 -10.80 11.25
N SER A 108 -10.09 -10.06 10.93
CA SER A 108 -10.19 -9.35 9.65
C SER A 108 -8.98 -8.46 9.47
N SER A 109 -8.17 -8.79 8.47
CA SER A 109 -6.97 -8.02 8.16
C SER A 109 -6.81 -7.88 6.65
N THR A 110 -6.36 -6.70 6.23
CA THR A 110 -6.28 -6.28 4.84
C THR A 110 -4.94 -5.63 4.58
N CYS A 111 -4.33 -5.99 3.47
CA CYS A 111 -3.16 -5.33 2.95
C CYS A 111 -3.52 -4.34 1.87
N VAL A 112 -2.85 -3.20 1.90
CA VAL A 112 -3.09 -2.10 0.97
C VAL A 112 -1.78 -1.62 0.36
N ALA A 113 -1.87 -1.18 -0.88
CA ALA A 113 -0.80 -0.44 -1.56
C ALA A 113 -1.36 0.92 -1.94
N SER A 114 -0.58 1.98 -1.75
CA SER A 114 -0.95 3.34 -2.11
C SER A 114 0.12 3.98 -2.99
N ASN A 115 -0.39 4.76 -3.94
CA ASN A 115 0.32 5.66 -4.84
C ASN A 115 0.03 7.11 -4.51
#